data_AF-A0A445DVD9-F1
#
_entry.id   AF-A0A445DVD9-F1
#
_cell.length_a   1.000
_cell.length_b   1.000
_cell.length_c   1.000
_cell.angle_alpha   90.00
_cell.angle_beta   90.00
_cell.angle_gamma   90.00
#
_symmetry.space_group_name_H-M   'P 1'
#
loop_
_entity.id
_entity.type
_entity.pdbx_description
1 polymer ?
#
loop_
_entity_poly.entity_id
_entity_poly.type
_entity_poly.pdbx_seq_one_letter_code
_entity_poly.pdbx_strand_id
1 'polypeptide(L)'
;MQLATIIQTIQDKYMENVSVGKAYWARRKAREEVHGRAILQYAKLRDYCAEILRANLGSKLNIIVDRPSLTHQPRFMRMYMCLDSVKQGFLAGCRPIIGVDGCHLKGDHGQQLLVAVGRDPNDNYFPIAVAAVEAETKDSWGWFLDLLLDDIGSARRWVFMSDQQKVRIIGLIIVKGAAKPAEHIDLTDD
;
A
#
# COMPACT_ATOMS: atom_id res chain seq x y z
N MET A 1 19.59 7.65 9.93
CA MET A 1 21.06 7.61 10.14
C MET A 1 21.74 6.81 9.03
N GLN A 2 22.59 7.47 8.25
CA GLN A 2 23.38 6.86 7.17
C GLN A 2 24.57 6.08 7.76
N LEU A 3 25.07 5.03 7.08
CA LEU A 3 26.20 4.23 7.57
C LEU A 3 27.47 5.07 7.70
N ALA A 4 27.71 5.98 6.76
CA ALA A 4 28.84 6.91 6.80
C ALA A 4 28.83 7.75 8.10
N THR A 5 27.66 8.23 8.52
CA THR A 5 27.51 8.98 9.78
C THR A 5 27.89 8.14 11.00
N ILE A 6 27.53 6.85 11.02
CA ILE A 6 27.86 5.94 12.15
C ILE A 6 29.37 5.75 12.22
N ILE A 7 30.00 5.45 11.09
CA ILE A 7 31.44 5.22 11.00
C ILE A 7 32.20 6.48 11.41
N GLN A 8 31.81 7.64 10.87
CA GLN A 8 32.43 8.92 11.20
C GLN A 8 32.29 9.26 12.69
N THR A 9 31.09 9.06 13.26
CA THR A 9 30.85 9.35 14.68
C THR A 9 31.72 8.47 15.58
N ILE A 10 31.93 7.20 15.22
CA ILE A 10 32.77 6.30 16.02
C ILE A 10 34.24 6.71 15.91
N GLN A 11 34.69 7.07 14.71
CA GLN A 11 36.04 7.58 14.49
C GLN A 11 36.28 8.87 15.28
N ASP A 12 35.35 9.83 15.25
CA ASP A 12 35.52 11.12 15.91
C ASP A 12 35.46 11.02 17.45
N LYS A 13 34.57 10.16 17.99
CA LYS A 13 34.38 10.04 19.45
C LYS A 13 35.32 9.08 20.14
N TYR A 14 35.71 8.00 19.46
CA TYR A 14 36.45 6.89 20.06
C TYR A 14 37.80 6.65 19.38
N MET A 15 38.13 7.38 18.31
CA MET A 15 39.34 7.17 17.49
C MET A 15 39.49 5.75 16.95
N GLU A 16 38.37 5.03 16.79
CA GLU A 16 38.34 3.66 16.30
C GLU A 16 37.73 3.53 14.90
N ASN A 17 38.40 2.74 14.05
CA ASN A 17 37.92 2.42 12.72
C ASN A 17 36.97 1.21 12.75
N VAL A 18 35.74 1.40 12.27
CA VAL A 18 34.74 0.35 12.18
C VAL A 18 34.43 0.03 10.72
N SER A 19 34.53 -1.25 10.36
CA SER A 19 34.16 -1.72 9.01
C SER A 19 32.69 -1.42 8.70
N VAL A 20 32.38 -1.18 7.42
CA VAL A 20 30.99 -0.98 6.94
C VAL A 20 30.06 -2.11 7.38
N GLY A 21 30.53 -3.36 7.36
CA GLY A 21 29.78 -4.52 7.84
C GLY A 21 29.38 -4.41 9.31
N LYS A 22 30.34 -4.15 10.21
CA LYS A 22 30.08 -3.94 11.65
C LYS A 22 29.11 -2.77 11.88
N ALA A 23 29.29 -1.64 11.21
CA ALA A 23 28.38 -0.50 11.32
C ALA A 23 26.96 -0.82 10.84
N TYR A 24 26.83 -1.62 9.77
CA TYR A 24 25.54 -2.11 9.29
C TYR A 24 24.85 -3.02 10.31
N TRP A 25 25.56 -4.01 10.86
CA TRP A 25 25.01 -4.93 11.86
C TRP A 25 24.62 -4.22 13.15
N ALA A 26 25.46 -3.30 13.64
CA ALA A 26 25.15 -2.47 14.80
C ALA A 26 23.90 -1.62 14.57
N ARG A 27 23.79 -0.96 13.41
CA ARG A 27 22.60 -0.19 13.04
C ARG A 27 21.36 -1.07 12.97
N ARG A 28 21.47 -2.27 12.40
CA ARG A 28 20.35 -3.20 12.27
C ARG A 28 19.86 -3.66 13.63
N LYS A 29 20.77 -4.05 14.52
CA LYS A 29 20.44 -4.42 15.91
C LYS A 29 19.79 -3.28 16.68
N ALA A 30 20.33 -2.06 16.57
CA ALA A 30 19.72 -0.88 17.19
C ALA A 30 18.31 -0.59 16.64
N ARG A 31 18.07 -0.79 15.33
CA ARG A 31 16.71 -0.66 14.76
C ARG A 31 15.77 -1.75 15.28
N GLU A 32 16.24 -2.98 15.38
CA GLU A 32 15.46 -4.10 15.94
C GLU A 32 15.10 -3.84 17.42
N GLU A 33 15.99 -3.24 18.21
CA GLU A 33 15.71 -2.87 19.60
C GLU A 33 14.69 -1.73 19.71
N VAL A 34 14.79 -0.70 18.85
CA VAL A 34 13.88 0.47 18.91
C VAL A 34 12.51 0.18 18.32
N HIS A 35 12.44 -0.47 17.16
CA HIS A 35 11.19 -0.67 16.41
C HIS A 35 10.60 -2.07 16.59
N GLY A 36 11.31 -2.97 17.27
CA GLY A 36 11.01 -4.38 17.29
C GLY A 36 11.34 -5.06 15.96
N ARG A 37 11.11 -6.37 15.91
CA ARG A 37 11.24 -7.14 14.66
C ARG A 37 10.01 -6.89 13.80
N ALA A 38 10.20 -6.63 12.50
CA ALA A 38 9.11 -6.40 11.55
C ALA A 38 8.03 -7.50 11.59
N ILE A 39 8.43 -8.76 11.82
CA ILE A 39 7.51 -9.90 11.98
C ILE A 39 6.49 -9.71 13.13
N LEU A 40 6.89 -9.04 14.22
CA LEU A 40 6.01 -8.76 15.35
C LEU A 40 4.99 -7.66 15.01
N GLN A 41 5.29 -6.79 14.05
CA GLN A 41 4.38 -5.74 13.60
C GLN A 41 3.27 -6.33 12.73
N TYR A 42 3.59 -7.26 11.82
CA TYR A 42 2.56 -7.97 11.03
C TYR A 42 1.61 -8.79 11.90
N ALA A 43 2.09 -9.32 13.04
CA ALA A 43 1.23 -10.03 13.98
C ALA A 43 0.11 -9.15 14.54
N LYS A 44 0.33 -7.83 14.65
CA LYS A 44 -0.66 -6.86 15.13
C LYS A 44 -1.62 -6.34 14.06
N LEU A 45 -1.40 -6.70 12.79
CA LEU A 45 -2.16 -6.11 11.68
C LEU A 45 -3.64 -6.46 11.76
N ARG A 46 -3.97 -7.67 12.23
CA ARG A 46 -5.36 -8.10 12.43
C ARG A 46 -6.04 -7.33 13.55
N ASP A 47 -5.36 -7.14 14.68
CA ASP A 47 -5.87 -6.36 15.81
C ASP A 47 -6.10 -4.90 15.39
N TYR A 48 -5.15 -4.34 14.64
CA TYR A 48 -5.27 -2.99 14.09
C TYR A 48 -6.47 -2.85 13.14
N CYS A 49 -6.68 -3.85 12.27
CA CYS A 49 -7.85 -3.86 11.40
C CYS A 49 -9.16 -3.95 12.20
N ALA A 50 -9.20 -4.80 13.23
CA ALA A 50 -10.37 -4.90 14.10
C ALA A 50 -10.67 -3.56 14.79
N GLU A 51 -9.65 -2.84 15.25
CA GLU A 51 -9.82 -1.53 15.86
C GLU A 51 -10.30 -0.46 14.87
N ILE A 52 -9.82 -0.47 13.62
CA ILE A 52 -10.35 0.42 12.58
C ILE A 52 -11.82 0.14 12.32
N LEU A 53 -12.20 -1.14 12.18
CA LEU A 53 -13.60 -1.52 11.95
C LEU A 53 -14.49 -1.14 13.14
N ARG A 54 -13.96 -1.22 14.36
CA ARG A 54 -14.65 -0.78 15.58
C ARG A 54 -14.83 0.73 15.63
N ALA A 55 -13.81 1.50 15.24
CA ALA A 55 -13.83 2.97 15.32
C ALA A 55 -14.52 3.64 14.12
N ASN A 56 -14.51 3.01 12.95
CA ASN A 56 -15.05 3.55 11.70
C ASN A 56 -15.86 2.47 10.98
N LEU A 57 -17.09 2.28 11.45
CA LEU A 57 -18.02 1.28 10.95
C LEU A 57 -18.28 1.50 9.45
N GLY A 58 -18.20 0.43 8.65
CA GLY A 58 -18.37 0.50 7.19
C GLY A 58 -17.07 0.63 6.40
N SER A 59 -15.92 0.78 7.08
CA SER A 59 -14.61 0.73 6.43
C SER A 59 -14.38 -0.68 5.86
N LYS A 60 -13.76 -0.77 4.69
CA LYS A 60 -13.38 -2.06 4.10
C LYS A 60 -11.90 -2.30 4.34
N LEU A 61 -11.61 -3.43 4.99
CA LEU A 61 -10.27 -3.93 5.24
C LEU A 61 -10.21 -5.38 4.77
N ASN A 62 -9.26 -5.70 3.90
CA ASN A 62 -9.07 -7.05 3.40
C ASN A 62 -7.60 -7.44 3.55
N ILE A 63 -7.32 -8.57 4.22
CA ILE A 63 -5.96 -9.09 4.39
C ILE A 63 -5.90 -10.49 3.77
N ILE A 64 -5.00 -10.65 2.81
CA ILE A 64 -4.66 -11.94 2.22
C ILE A 64 -3.37 -12.44 2.86
N VAL A 65 -3.44 -13.66 3.40
CA VAL A 65 -2.29 -14.40 3.89
C VAL A 65 -2.19 -15.71 3.14
N ASP A 66 -0.97 -16.08 2.78
CA ASP A 66 -0.64 -17.37 2.22
C ASP A 66 -0.26 -18.32 3.37
N ARG A 67 -0.95 -19.46 3.44
CA ARG A 67 -0.64 -20.53 4.39
C ARG A 67 -0.89 -21.88 3.70
N PRO A 68 0.13 -22.44 3.01
CA PRO A 68 -0.02 -23.68 2.24
C PRO A 68 -0.40 -24.90 3.08
N SER A 69 -0.03 -24.93 4.36
CA SER A 69 -0.51 -25.92 5.32
C SER A 69 -0.64 -25.34 6.72
N LEU A 70 -1.42 -25.99 7.59
CA LEU A 70 -1.56 -25.58 8.99
C LEU A 70 -0.25 -25.61 9.78
N THR A 71 0.77 -26.32 9.30
CA THR A 71 2.10 -26.38 9.92
C THR A 71 3.02 -25.25 9.47
N HIS A 72 2.71 -24.55 8.38
CA HIS A 72 3.49 -23.40 7.92
C HIS A 72 3.07 -22.11 8.63
N GLN A 73 4.05 -21.25 8.90
CA GLN A 73 3.77 -19.90 9.37
C GLN A 73 3.02 -19.12 8.29
N PRO A 74 1.98 -18.35 8.66
CA PRO A 74 1.25 -17.53 7.70
C PRO A 74 2.18 -16.46 7.13
N ARG A 75 2.25 -16.39 5.81
CA ARG A 75 2.98 -15.33 5.10
C ARG A 75 1.98 -14.24 4.71
N PHE A 76 2.26 -13.01 5.09
CA PHE A 76 1.49 -11.86 4.61
C PHE A 76 1.69 -11.72 3.09
N MET A 77 0.59 -11.55 2.35
CA MET A 77 0.62 -11.31 0.91
C MET A 77 0.22 -9.88 0.61
N ARG A 78 -1.06 -9.55 0.86
CA ARG A 78 -1.65 -8.26 0.49
C ARG A 78 -2.59 -7.75 1.57
N MET A 79 -2.73 -6.43 1.67
CA MET A 79 -3.74 -5.77 2.48
C MET A 79 -4.35 -4.62 1.68
N TYR A 80 -5.67 -4.47 1.76
CA TYR A 80 -6.42 -3.33 1.24
C TYR A 80 -7.10 -2.61 2.39
N MET A 81 -7.15 -1.28 2.30
CA MET A 81 -7.85 -0.42 3.24
C MET A 81 -8.56 0.73 2.51
N CYS A 82 -9.86 0.83 2.75
CA CYS A 82 -10.67 1.99 2.40
C CYS A 82 -11.54 2.37 3.61
N LEU A 83 -11.33 3.58 4.13
CA LEU A 83 -12.07 4.06 5.31
C LEU A 83 -13.42 4.61 4.89
N ASP A 84 -14.49 4.29 5.62
CA ASP A 84 -15.84 4.70 5.23
C ASP A 84 -15.97 6.22 5.15
N SER A 85 -15.56 6.91 6.21
CA SER A 85 -15.58 8.38 6.26
C SER A 85 -14.86 9.04 5.08
N VAL A 86 -13.74 8.47 4.65
CA VAL A 86 -12.95 8.96 3.50
C VAL A 86 -13.69 8.70 2.20
N LYS A 87 -14.17 7.46 2.01
CA LYS A 87 -14.99 7.06 0.86
C LYS A 87 -16.22 7.95 0.72
N GLN A 88 -16.97 8.19 1.79
CA GLN A 88 -18.14 9.08 1.77
C GLN A 88 -17.77 10.51 1.41
N GLY A 89 -16.66 11.04 1.94
CA GLY A 89 -16.16 12.37 1.58
C GLY A 89 -15.80 12.49 0.10
N PHE A 90 -15.11 11.48 -0.44
CA PHE A 90 -14.82 11.40 -1.87
C PHE A 90 -16.10 11.38 -2.70
N LEU A 91 -17.06 10.52 -2.33
CA LEU A 91 -18.32 10.40 -3.05
C LEU A 91 -19.18 11.67 -2.96
N ALA A 92 -19.17 12.39 -1.84
CA ALA A 92 -20.00 13.57 -1.65
C ALA A 92 -19.51 14.80 -2.44
N GLY A 93 -18.19 14.97 -2.60
CA GLY A 93 -17.65 16.25 -3.07
C GLY A 93 -16.53 16.19 -4.09
N CYS A 94 -15.85 15.06 -4.27
CA CYS A 94 -14.70 15.00 -5.18
C CYS A 94 -15.12 14.87 -6.66
N ARG A 95 -14.24 15.37 -7.53
CA ARG A 95 -14.34 15.21 -8.98
C ARG A 95 -14.24 13.71 -9.32
N PRO A 96 -14.89 13.25 -10.41
CA PRO A 96 -14.86 11.84 -10.82
C PRO A 96 -13.53 11.44 -11.50
N ILE A 97 -12.41 11.91 -10.94
CA ILE A 97 -11.05 11.68 -11.42
C ILE A 97 -10.27 11.04 -10.28
N ILE A 98 -9.64 9.91 -10.58
CA ILE A 98 -8.87 9.11 -9.63
C ILE A 98 -7.46 8.96 -10.20
N GLY A 99 -6.48 9.48 -9.47
CA GLY A 99 -5.07 9.14 -9.67
C GLY A 99 -4.75 7.84 -8.94
N VAL A 100 -4.01 6.96 -9.58
CA VAL A 100 -3.43 5.77 -8.94
C VAL A 100 -1.92 5.77 -9.10
N ASP A 101 -1.23 5.31 -8.06
CA ASP A 101 0.23 5.27 -8.04
C ASP A 101 0.72 4.09 -7.18
N GLY A 102 1.91 3.60 -7.49
CA GLY A 102 2.62 2.54 -6.78
C GLY A 102 3.99 3.02 -6.29
N CYS A 103 4.31 2.75 -5.02
CA CYS A 103 5.62 3.07 -4.48
C CYS A 103 6.22 1.95 -3.63
N HIS A 104 7.55 1.88 -3.57
CA HIS A 104 8.23 0.84 -2.82
C HIS A 104 8.23 1.15 -1.31
N LEU A 105 7.75 0.19 -0.51
CA LEU A 105 7.82 0.28 0.94
C LEU A 105 9.25 0.02 1.41
N LYS A 106 9.77 0.95 2.21
CA LYS A 106 11.08 0.80 2.85
C LYS A 106 10.94 -0.09 4.08
N GLY A 107 11.18 -1.39 3.89
CA GLY A 107 11.19 -2.37 4.95
C GLY A 107 11.96 -3.62 4.55
N ASP A 108 12.13 -4.53 5.50
CA ASP A 108 12.89 -5.78 5.29
C ASP A 108 12.19 -6.75 4.32
N HIS A 109 10.94 -6.46 3.94
CA HIS A 109 10.04 -7.36 3.23
C HIS A 109 9.73 -6.98 1.78
N GLY A 110 10.38 -5.95 1.21
CA GLY A 110 10.36 -5.68 -0.25
C GLY A 110 8.99 -5.39 -0.87
N GLN A 111 8.01 -4.97 -0.06
CA GLN A 111 6.63 -4.74 -0.50
C GLN A 111 6.46 -3.43 -1.26
N GLN A 112 5.30 -3.28 -1.89
CA GLN A 112 4.88 -2.06 -2.57
C GLN A 112 3.54 -1.58 -2.04
N LEU A 113 3.34 -0.27 -2.09
CA LEU A 113 2.14 0.42 -1.65
C LEU A 113 1.46 1.02 -2.87
N LEU A 114 0.28 0.51 -3.18
CA LEU A 114 -0.62 1.07 -4.17
C LEU A 114 -1.54 2.08 -3.48
N VAL A 115 -1.78 3.21 -4.12
CA VAL A 115 -2.58 4.30 -3.57
C VAL A 115 -3.55 4.81 -4.64
N ALA A 116 -4.81 5.05 -4.23
CA ALA A 116 -5.78 5.78 -5.02
C ALA A 116 -6.08 7.12 -4.37
N VAL A 117 -6.01 8.19 -5.16
CA VAL A 117 -6.30 9.57 -4.76
C VAL A 117 -7.33 10.20 -5.69
N GLY A 118 -8.31 10.88 -5.14
CA GLY A 118 -9.24 11.75 -5.86
C GLY A 118 -8.72 13.18 -5.95
N ARG A 119 -9.50 14.02 -6.65
CA ARG A 119 -9.32 15.47 -6.69
C ARG A 119 -10.53 16.16 -6.09
N ASP A 120 -10.32 16.96 -5.06
CA ASP A 120 -11.40 17.75 -4.45
C ASP A 120 -11.78 18.97 -5.33
N PRO A 121 -12.85 19.71 -5.00
CA PRO A 121 -13.21 20.93 -5.74
C PRO A 121 -12.15 22.03 -5.70
N ASN A 122 -11.30 22.02 -4.66
CA ASN A 122 -10.23 22.98 -4.42
C ASN A 122 -8.87 22.50 -4.96
N ASP A 123 -8.87 21.55 -5.89
CA ASP A 123 -7.66 21.08 -6.55
C ASP A 123 -6.59 20.53 -5.60
N ASN A 124 -7.01 19.90 -4.50
CA ASN A 124 -6.14 19.11 -3.62
C ASN A 124 -6.29 17.61 -3.89
N TYR A 125 -5.25 16.86 -3.54
CA TYR A 125 -5.31 15.40 -3.52
C TYR A 125 -6.13 14.93 -2.32
N PHE A 126 -7.06 14.02 -2.57
CA PHE A 126 -7.92 13.44 -1.55
C PHE A 126 -7.68 11.93 -1.51
N PRO A 127 -7.07 11.34 -0.46
CA PRO A 127 -6.82 9.90 -0.43
C PRO A 127 -8.14 9.13 -0.43
N ILE A 128 -8.21 8.00 -1.13
CA ILE A 128 -9.43 7.16 -1.21
C ILE A 128 -9.18 5.80 -0.57
N ALA A 129 -8.16 5.09 -1.07
CA ALA A 129 -7.81 3.75 -0.63
C ALA A 129 -6.31 3.50 -0.79
N VAL A 130 -5.81 2.55 -0.02
CA VAL A 130 -4.43 2.08 -0.10
C VAL A 130 -4.37 0.57 -0.08
N ALA A 131 -3.35 0.00 -0.71
CA ALA A 131 -3.06 -1.42 -0.60
C ALA A 131 -1.56 -1.69 -0.46
N ALA A 132 -1.18 -2.50 0.51
CA ALA A 132 0.16 -3.08 0.59
C ALA A 132 0.15 -4.41 -0.17
N VAL A 133 1.04 -4.57 -1.15
CA VAL A 133 1.13 -5.75 -2.01
C VAL A 133 2.57 -6.28 -2.06
N GLU A 134 2.73 -7.54 -2.44
CA GLU A 134 4.04 -8.17 -2.57
C GLU A 134 4.84 -7.64 -3.76
N ALA A 135 4.17 -7.25 -4.85
CA ALA A 135 4.77 -6.67 -6.06
C ALA A 135 3.69 -6.05 -6.98
N GLU A 136 4.07 -5.07 -7.79
CA GLU A 136 3.31 -4.35 -8.81
C GLU A 136 3.16 -5.26 -10.02
N THR A 137 2.19 -6.14 -9.93
CA THR A 137 1.84 -7.10 -10.97
C THR A 137 0.44 -6.79 -11.50
N LYS A 138 0.10 -7.35 -12.68
CA LYS A 138 -1.27 -7.29 -13.19
C LYS A 138 -2.29 -7.80 -12.17
N ASP A 139 -1.95 -8.89 -11.50
CA ASP A 139 -2.80 -9.51 -10.49
C ASP A 139 -3.01 -8.62 -9.27
N SER A 140 -1.95 -7.98 -8.75
CA SER A 140 -2.08 -7.06 -7.61
C SER A 140 -2.87 -5.80 -7.96
N TRP A 141 -2.68 -5.26 -9.16
CA TRP A 141 -3.41 -4.09 -9.65
C TRP A 141 -4.87 -4.40 -9.92
N GLY A 142 -5.18 -5.52 -10.58
CA GLY A 142 -6.55 -5.99 -10.80
C GLY A 142 -7.29 -6.16 -9.47
N TRP A 143 -6.68 -6.87 -8.52
CA TRP A 143 -7.24 -7.04 -7.18
C TRP A 143 -7.49 -5.70 -6.45
N PHE A 144 -6.57 -4.75 -6.54
CA PHE A 144 -6.73 -3.43 -5.94
C PHE A 144 -7.86 -2.62 -6.58
N LEU A 145 -7.92 -2.59 -7.91
CA LEU A 145 -8.92 -1.86 -8.68
C LEU A 145 -10.32 -2.45 -8.50
N ASP A 146 -10.45 -3.77 -8.46
CA ASP A 146 -11.73 -4.45 -8.20
C ASP A 146 -12.31 -4.04 -6.85
N LEU A 147 -11.49 -4.06 -5.79
CA LEU A 147 -11.92 -3.63 -4.45
C LEU A 147 -12.27 -2.15 -4.40
N LEU A 148 -11.49 -1.30 -5.06
CA LEU A 148 -11.74 0.13 -5.15
C LEU A 148 -13.06 0.44 -5.87
N LEU A 149 -13.31 -0.22 -7.01
CA LEU A 149 -14.55 -0.07 -7.78
C LEU A 149 -15.78 -0.55 -7.01
N ASP A 150 -15.65 -1.64 -6.26
CA ASP A 150 -16.71 -2.12 -5.37
C ASP A 150 -17.04 -1.09 -4.27
N ASP A 151 -16.04 -0.38 -3.73
CA ASP A 151 -16.25 0.64 -2.70
C ASP A 151 -16.84 1.94 -3.24
N ILE A 152 -16.32 2.48 -4.35
CA ILE A 152 -16.79 3.76 -4.90
C ILE A 152 -18.10 3.61 -5.71
N GLY A 153 -18.43 2.37 -6.09
CA GLY A 153 -19.64 2.00 -6.81
C GLY A 153 -19.70 2.52 -8.24
N SER A 154 -20.80 2.17 -8.93
CA SER A 154 -21.00 2.45 -10.37
C SER A 154 -21.94 3.62 -10.65
N ALA A 155 -22.30 4.42 -9.63
CA ALA A 155 -23.31 5.47 -9.75
C ALA A 155 -22.90 6.62 -10.69
N ARG A 156 -21.60 6.78 -10.96
CA ARG A 156 -21.06 7.74 -11.92
C ARG A 156 -19.95 7.12 -12.75
N ARG A 157 -19.60 7.80 -13.84
CA ARG A 157 -18.43 7.45 -14.66
C ARG A 157 -17.15 7.90 -13.96
N TRP A 158 -16.16 7.02 -13.86
CA TRP A 158 -14.87 7.31 -13.24
C TRP A 158 -13.78 7.43 -14.30
N VAL A 159 -12.86 8.37 -14.10
CA VAL A 159 -11.68 8.55 -14.93
C VAL A 159 -10.45 8.19 -14.10
N PHE A 160 -9.67 7.21 -14.56
CA PHE A 160 -8.43 6.79 -13.91
C PHE A 160 -7.22 7.38 -14.61
N MET A 161 -6.24 7.83 -13.83
CA MET A 161 -4.94 8.32 -14.30
C MET A 161 -3.83 7.60 -13.52
N SER A 162 -2.83 7.08 -14.21
CA SER A 162 -1.63 6.48 -13.61
C SER A 162 -0.40 7.22 -14.09
N ASP A 163 0.70 7.15 -13.33
CA ASP A 163 1.97 7.79 -13.66
C ASP A 163 2.74 7.14 -14.85
N GLN A 164 2.17 6.11 -15.49
CA GLN A 164 2.73 5.35 -16.62
C GLN A 164 4.17 4.81 -16.40
N GLN A 165 4.72 4.82 -15.19
CA GLN A 165 6.05 4.29 -14.96
C GLN A 165 5.99 2.81 -14.57
N LYS A 166 6.77 2.00 -15.30
CA LYS A 166 6.99 0.54 -15.16
C LYS A 166 5.78 -0.37 -15.39
N VAL A 167 4.56 0.12 -15.20
CA VAL A 167 3.33 -0.65 -15.33
C VAL A 167 2.49 -0.06 -16.46
N ARG A 168 2.61 -0.61 -17.68
CA ARG A 168 1.83 -0.24 -18.88
C ARG A 168 0.34 -0.64 -18.80
N ILE A 169 -0.20 -0.78 -17.60
CA ILE A 169 -1.55 -1.34 -17.38
C ILE A 169 -2.62 -0.25 -17.42
N ILE A 170 -2.27 0.98 -17.04
CA ILE A 170 -3.25 2.02 -16.74
C ILE A 170 -2.92 3.28 -17.55
N GLY A 171 -3.17 3.22 -18.85
CA GLY A 171 -3.45 4.44 -19.63
C GLY A 171 -4.68 5.16 -19.06
N LEU A 172 -5.07 6.31 -19.64
CA LEU A 172 -6.33 6.95 -19.28
C LEU A 172 -7.50 5.97 -19.51
N ILE A 173 -8.04 5.36 -18.45
CA ILE A 173 -9.17 4.43 -18.55
C ILE A 173 -10.43 5.17 -18.10
N ILE A 174 -11.41 5.21 -18.99
CA ILE A 174 -12.77 5.68 -18.70
C ILE A 174 -13.61 4.46 -18.40
N VAL A 175 -13.88 4.20 -17.11
CA VAL A 175 -14.76 3.10 -16.70
C VAL A 175 -16.21 3.62 -16.71
N LYS A 176 -17.03 3.09 -17.63
CA LYS A 176 -18.49 3.27 -17.56
C LYS A 176 -19.04 2.28 -16.53
N GLY A 177 -19.62 2.82 -15.46
CA GLY A 177 -20.37 2.02 -14.50
C GLY A 177 -21.57 1.35 -15.18
N ALA A 178 -21.47 0.05 -15.43
CA ALA A 178 -22.61 -0.80 -15.74
C ALA A 178 -22.55 -2.01 -14.81
N ALA A 179 -23.66 -2.26 -14.11
CA ALA A 179 -23.86 -3.48 -13.35
C ALA A 179 -23.83 -4.69 -14.32
N LYS A 180 -22.66 -5.30 -14.44
CA LYS A 180 -22.47 -6.62 -15.04
C LYS A 180 -21.47 -7.38 -14.17
N PRO A 181 -21.65 -8.70 -13.98
CA PRO A 181 -20.72 -9.50 -13.20
C PRO A 181 -19.36 -9.49 -13.89
N ALA A 182 -18.32 -9.07 -13.16
CA ALA A 182 -16.90 -9.28 -13.44
C ALA A 182 -16.56 -9.54 -14.93
N GLU A 183 -16.82 -8.57 -15.82
CA GLU A 183 -16.09 -8.53 -17.09
C GLU A 183 -14.70 -7.99 -16.71
N HIS A 184 -13.71 -8.87 -16.86
CA HIS A 184 -12.28 -8.61 -16.70
C HIS A 184 -11.97 -7.19 -17.14
N ILE A 185 -11.41 -6.35 -16.26
CA ILE A 185 -10.79 -5.10 -16.69
C ILE A 185 -9.73 -5.56 -17.71
N ASP A 186 -10.00 -5.36 -19.00
CA ASP A 186 -9.16 -5.91 -20.05
C ASP A 186 -7.87 -5.10 -20.07
N LEU A 187 -6.88 -5.61 -19.32
CA LEU A 187 -5.53 -5.09 -19.24
C LEU A 187 -4.78 -5.53 -20.51
N THR A 188 -5.25 -5.10 -21.68
CA THR A 188 -4.64 -5.46 -22.97
C THR A 188 -3.23 -4.91 -23.04
N ASP A 189 -2.24 -5.81 -23.20
CA ASP A 189 -0.88 -5.46 -23.58
C ASP A 189 -0.85 -5.07 -25.06
N ASP A 190 -0.46 -3.83 -25.35
CA ASP A 190 0.18 -3.45 -26.61
C ASP A 190 1.68 -3.13 -26.36
#